data_AF-A0A936YB59-F1
#
_entry.id   AF-A0A936YB59-F1
#
_cell.length_a   1.000
_cell.length_b   1.000
_cell.length_c   1.000
_cell.angle_alpha   90.00
_cell.angle_beta   90.00
_cell.angle_gamma   90.00
#
_symmetry.space_group_name_H-M   'P 1'
#
loop_
_entity.id
_entity.type
_entity.pdbx_description
1 polymer ?
#
loop_
_entity_poly.entity_id
_entity_poly.type
_entity_poly.pdbx_seq_one_letter_code
_entity_poly.pdbx_strand_id
1 'polypeptide(L)'
;MTTLLERIEIESAPNPTAAIIWMHGLGASGDDFAAIVPELDLCGCPAIRFVFPHAPVMPVTINGGYVMPAWYDIFGTELGPGAVQREDTAGIAQSQ
;
A
#
# COMPACT_ATOMS: atom_id res chain seq x y z
N MET A 1 4.48 11.83 -19.04
CA MET A 1 5.35 11.40 -17.93
C MET A 1 4.44 10.90 -16.83
N THR A 2 4.69 9.71 -16.31
CA THR A 2 3.93 9.14 -15.18
C THR A 2 4.39 9.80 -13.90
N THR A 3 3.48 10.39 -13.15
CA THR A 3 3.77 10.95 -11.82
C THR A 3 3.88 9.79 -10.82
N LEU A 4 4.99 9.72 -10.09
CA LEU A 4 5.17 8.71 -9.04
C LEU A 4 4.39 9.11 -7.80
N LEU A 5 3.93 8.11 -7.04
CA LEU A 5 3.31 8.33 -5.73
C LEU A 5 4.33 8.92 -4.75
N GLU A 6 3.83 9.75 -3.83
CA GLU A 6 4.58 10.09 -2.62
C GLU A 6 4.93 8.80 -1.86
N ARG A 7 6.15 8.74 -1.33
CA ARG A 7 6.67 7.53 -0.70
C ARG A 7 7.84 7.83 0.22
N ILE A 8 8.00 6.98 1.21
CA ILE A 8 9.20 6.89 2.05
C ILE A 8 10.15 5.87 1.42
N GLU A 9 11.43 6.20 1.36
CA GLU A 9 12.48 5.30 0.92
C GLU A 9 13.52 5.10 2.03
N ILE A 10 13.85 3.84 2.31
CA ILE A 10 14.89 3.45 3.25
C ILE A 10 15.79 2.44 2.56
N GLU A 11 17.10 2.68 2.55
CA GLU A 11 18.08 1.72 2.04
C GLU A 11 18.78 1.04 3.23
N SER A 12 18.83 -0.31 3.23
CA SER A 12 19.51 -1.05 4.30
C SER A 12 21.03 -0.97 4.23
N ALA A 13 21.57 -0.70 3.03
CA ALA A 13 22.98 -0.44 2.75
C ALA A 13 23.13 0.27 1.40
N PRO A 14 24.27 0.92 1.11
CA PRO A 14 24.50 1.60 -0.18
C PRO A 14 24.41 0.65 -1.38
N ASN A 15 23.96 1.17 -2.52
CA ASN A 15 23.84 0.45 -3.80
C ASN A 15 22.93 -0.80 -3.70
N PRO A 16 21.63 -0.63 -3.36
CA PRO A 16 20.71 -1.75 -3.25
C PRO A 16 20.58 -2.52 -4.57
N THR A 17 20.62 -3.84 -4.48
CA THR A 17 20.40 -4.76 -5.63
C THR A 17 19.03 -5.44 -5.57
N ALA A 18 18.26 -5.20 -4.51
CA ALA A 18 16.91 -5.68 -4.32
C ALA A 18 16.00 -4.54 -3.85
N ALA A 19 14.70 -4.68 -4.07
CA ALA A 19 13.70 -3.73 -3.59
C ALA A 19 12.50 -4.46 -2.97
N ILE A 20 11.96 -3.88 -1.91
CA ILE A 20 10.71 -4.28 -1.27
C ILE A 20 9.77 -3.08 -1.36
N ILE A 21 8.63 -3.26 -2.02
CA ILE A 21 7.56 -2.25 -2.07
C ILE A 21 6.47 -2.73 -1.12
N TRP A 22 6.22 -1.97 -0.06
CA TRP A 22 5.29 -2.34 1.00
C TRP A 22 4.08 -1.40 1.00
N MET A 23 2.93 -1.92 0.59
CA MET A 23 1.67 -1.18 0.57
C MET A 23 0.94 -1.32 1.91
N HIS A 24 0.60 -0.19 2.54
CA HIS A 24 -0.16 -0.19 3.79
C HIS A 24 -1.63 -0.60 3.58
N GLY A 25 -2.33 -0.91 4.68
CA GLY A 25 -3.75 -1.23 4.68
C GLY A 25 -4.68 0.00 4.56
N LEU A 26 -5.98 -0.24 4.47
CA LEU A 26 -6.99 0.83 4.38
C LEU A 26 -6.89 1.83 5.55
N GLY A 27 -6.90 3.13 5.24
CA GLY A 27 -6.88 4.22 6.24
C GLY A 27 -5.53 4.45 6.92
N ALA A 28 -4.53 3.62 6.62
CA ALA A 28 -3.16 3.72 7.14
C ALA A 28 -2.30 4.65 6.25
N SER A 29 -1.01 4.76 6.58
CA SER A 29 -0.02 5.50 5.80
C SER A 29 1.29 4.71 5.64
N GLY A 30 2.16 5.13 4.71
CA GLY A 30 3.50 4.56 4.56
C GLY A 30 4.37 4.70 5.81
N ASP A 31 4.11 5.72 6.65
CA ASP A 31 4.84 5.96 7.91
C ASP A 31 4.63 4.83 8.93
N ASP A 32 3.47 4.16 8.89
CA ASP A 32 3.09 3.14 9.89
C ASP A 32 4.02 1.92 9.86
N PHE A 33 4.68 1.67 8.73
CA PHE A 33 5.55 0.50 8.53
C PHE A 33 7.02 0.86 8.35
N ALA A 34 7.36 2.12 8.04
CA ALA A 34 8.75 2.53 7.83
C ALA A 34 9.64 2.23 9.05
N ALA A 35 9.09 2.38 10.26
CA ALA A 35 9.79 2.12 11.52
C ALA A 35 10.11 0.63 11.77
N ILE A 36 9.56 -0.32 10.99
CA ILE A 36 9.87 -1.75 11.15
C ILE A 36 11.23 -2.11 10.54
N VAL A 37 11.74 -1.33 9.58
CA VAL A 37 12.95 -1.68 8.82
C VAL A 37 14.16 -1.95 9.71
N PRO A 38 14.46 -1.12 10.75
CA PRO A 38 15.57 -1.38 11.67
C PRO A 38 15.38 -2.62 12.55
N GLU A 39 14.15 -3.10 12.71
CA GLU A 39 13.79 -4.25 13.57
C GLU A 39 13.86 -5.60 12.81
N LEU A 40 14.04 -5.57 11.48
CA LEU A 40 14.16 -6.77 10.67
C LEU A 40 15.56 -7.38 10.80
N ASP A 41 15.62 -8.70 10.98
CA ASP A 41 16.88 -9.43 10.81
C ASP A 41 17.19 -9.55 9.30
N LEU A 42 18.07 -8.66 8.82
CA LEU A 42 18.54 -8.61 7.44
C LEU A 42 19.91 -9.29 7.28
N CYS A 43 20.36 -10.07 8.27
CA CYS A 43 21.65 -10.74 8.20
C CYS A 43 21.70 -11.70 7.01
N GLY A 44 22.72 -11.53 6.16
CA GLY A 44 22.90 -12.34 4.94
C GLY A 44 22.03 -11.90 3.75
N CYS A 45 21.18 -10.88 3.90
CA CYS A 45 20.47 -10.28 2.77
C CYS A 45 21.40 -9.34 1.97
N PRO A 46 21.16 -9.17 0.65
CA PRO A 46 21.78 -8.09 -0.10
C PRO A 46 21.30 -6.71 0.41
N ALA A 47 21.94 -5.64 -0.06
CA ALA A 47 21.43 -4.29 0.14
C ALA A 47 20.02 -4.17 -0.49
N ILE A 48 19.04 -3.75 0.30
CA ILE A 48 17.62 -3.67 -0.07
C ILE A 48 17.16 -2.21 0.03
N ARG A 49 16.43 -1.76 -0.99
CA ARG A 49 15.63 -0.54 -0.93
C ARG A 49 14.20 -0.88 -0.50
N PHE A 50 13.78 -0.38 0.64
CA PHE A 50 12.40 -0.41 1.09
C PHE A 50 11.68 0.85 0.59
N VAL A 51 10.51 0.65 -0.02
CA VAL A 51 9.67 1.72 -0.57
C VAL A 51 8.28 1.58 0.03
N PHE A 52 7.83 2.62 0.73
CA PHE A 52 6.52 2.69 1.37
C PHE A 52 5.69 3.78 0.69
N PRO A 53 4.93 3.46 -0.37
CA PRO A 53 4.08 4.45 -1.04
C PRO A 53 2.87 4.83 -0.19
N HIS A 54 2.41 6.08 -0.35
CA HIS A 54 1.16 6.57 0.23
C HIS A 54 0.02 6.39 -0.77
N ALA A 55 -1.07 5.77 -0.30
CA ALA A 55 -2.29 5.67 -1.09
C ALA A 55 -2.90 7.07 -1.31
N PRO A 56 -3.52 7.33 -2.48
CA PRO A 56 -4.35 8.52 -2.66
C PRO A 56 -5.46 8.61 -1.61
N VAL A 57 -5.89 9.84 -1.33
CA VAL A 57 -7.04 10.09 -0.44
C VAL A 57 -8.31 10.07 -1.28
N MET A 58 -9.24 9.15 -0.95
CA MET A 58 -10.48 8.97 -1.69
C MET A 58 -11.64 8.56 -0.76
N PRO A 59 -12.90 8.80 -1.14
CA PRO A 59 -14.05 8.27 -0.41
C PRO A 59 -14.11 6.74 -0.51
N VAL A 60 -14.44 6.08 0.60
CA VAL A 60 -14.55 4.62 0.66
C VAL A 60 -15.98 4.19 1.00
N THR A 61 -16.62 3.47 0.09
CA THR A 61 -18.03 3.09 0.12
C THR A 61 -18.40 2.28 1.36
N ILE A 62 -17.61 1.27 1.73
CA ILE A 62 -17.89 0.45 2.93
C ILE A 62 -17.83 1.26 4.23
N ASN A 63 -17.06 2.35 4.24
CA ASN A 63 -16.96 3.28 5.36
C ASN A 63 -17.97 4.44 5.22
N GLY A 64 -19.07 4.24 4.49
CA GLY A 64 -20.12 5.25 4.31
C GLY A 64 -19.66 6.48 3.52
N GLY A 65 -18.66 6.34 2.65
CA GLY A 65 -18.08 7.44 1.88
C GLY A 65 -17.06 8.27 2.66
N TYR A 66 -16.59 7.80 3.82
CA TYR A 66 -15.54 8.48 4.56
C TYR A 66 -14.27 8.59 3.72
N VAL A 67 -13.66 9.78 3.72
CA VAL A 67 -12.48 10.12 2.91
C VAL A 67 -11.22 9.78 3.70
N MET A 68 -10.44 8.82 3.21
CA MET A 68 -9.22 8.32 3.85
C MET A 68 -8.23 7.78 2.80
N PRO A 69 -6.96 7.52 3.18
CA PRO A 69 -6.02 6.83 2.29
C PRO A 69 -6.57 5.45 1.88
N ALA A 70 -6.72 5.23 0.58
CA ALA A 70 -7.16 3.97 0.01
C ALA A 70 -6.59 3.77 -1.39
N TRP A 71 -6.19 2.54 -1.71
CA TRP A 71 -5.69 2.18 -3.04
C TRP A 71 -6.85 2.14 -4.05
N TYR A 72 -7.98 1.58 -3.63
CA TYR A 72 -9.19 1.42 -4.43
C TYR A 72 -10.42 1.47 -3.52
N ASP A 73 -11.61 1.65 -4.10
CA ASP A 73 -12.84 1.66 -3.32
C ASP A 73 -13.26 0.23 -2.93
N ILE A 74 -13.86 0.10 -1.75
CA ILE A 74 -14.36 -1.17 -1.23
C ILE A 74 -15.87 -1.02 -1.06
N PHE A 75 -16.65 -1.73 -1.89
CA PHE A 75 -18.09 -1.54 -1.95
C PHE A 75 -18.88 -2.27 -0.83
N GLY A 76 -18.31 -3.26 -0.15
CA GLY A 76 -18.96 -3.97 0.97
C GLY A 76 -18.24 -5.24 1.42
N THR A 77 -18.62 -5.78 2.59
CA THR A 77 -18.12 -7.05 3.17
C THR A 77 -19.11 -8.20 3.00
N GLU A 78 -19.89 -8.24 1.92
CA GLU A 78 -20.74 -9.41 1.68
C GLU A 78 -19.85 -10.64 1.41
N LEU A 79 -19.51 -11.35 2.49
CA LEU A 79 -18.81 -12.62 2.50
C LEU A 79 -19.86 -13.68 2.85
N GLY A 80 -20.69 -14.05 1.87
CA GLY A 80 -21.76 -15.02 2.07
C GLY A 80 -22.23 -15.66 0.76
N PRO A 81 -22.90 -16.83 0.82
CA PRO A 81 -23.44 -17.46 -0.37
C PRO A 81 -24.50 -16.55 -1.01
N GLY A 82 -24.22 -16.03 -2.21
CA GLY A 82 -25.09 -15.09 -2.92
C GLY A 82 -24.63 -13.62 -2.89
N ALA A 83 -23.51 -13.33 -2.23
CA ALA A 83 -22.87 -12.02 -2.31
C ALA A 83 -22.48 -11.70 -3.76
N VAL A 84 -22.94 -10.56 -4.27
CA VAL A 84 -22.46 -10.04 -5.55
C VAL A 84 -21.15 -9.33 -5.27
N GLN A 85 -20.04 -10.04 -5.47
CA GLN A 85 -18.69 -9.49 -5.34
C GLN A 85 -18.50 -8.40 -6.40
N ARG A 86 -18.78 -7.16 -6.03
CA ARG A 86 -18.45 -5.99 -6.83
C ARG A 86 -17.04 -5.58 -6.40
N GLU A 87 -16.05 -6.00 -7.15
CA GLU A 87 -14.69 -5.50 -7.00
C GLU A 87 -14.57 -4.18 -7.76
N ASP A 88 -13.86 -3.20 -7.21
CA ASP A 88 -13.50 -1.96 -7.92
C ASP A 88 -12.36 -2.25 -8.90
N THR A 89 -12.69 -2.91 -10.02
CA THR A 89 -11.70 -3.30 -11.04
C THR A 89 -10.95 -2.08 -11.60
N ALA A 90 -11.64 -0.94 -11.73
CA ALA A 90 -11.03 0.29 -12.24
C ALA A 90 -10.02 0.88 -11.24
N GLY A 91 -10.39 0.97 -9.97
CA GLY A 91 -9.48 1.45 -8.91
C GLY A 91 -8.28 0.52 -8.71
N ILE A 92 -8.49 -0.80 -8.76
CA ILE A 92 -7.39 -1.78 -8.70
C ILE A 92 -6.40 -1.56 -9.86
N ALA A 93 -6.91 -1.34 -11.09
CA ALA A 93 -6.04 -1.08 -12.23
C ALA A 93 -5.27 0.24 -12.11
N GLN A 94 -5.86 1.25 -11.48
CA GLN A 94 -5.21 2.55 -11.24
C GLN A 94 -4.14 2.48 -10.12
N SER A 95 -4.22 1.48 -9.25
CA SER A 95 -3.26 1.26 -8.16
C SER A 95 -1.96 0.57 -8.59
N GLN A 96 -1.86 0.12 -9.85
CA GLN A 96 -0.72 -0.61 -10.40
C GLN A 96 0.38 0.32 -10.94
#